data_AF-A0AAV8Y7L0-F1
#
_entry.id   AF-A0AAV8Y7L0-F1
#
_cell.length_a   1.000
_cell.length_b   1.000
_cell.length_c   1.000
_cell.angle_alpha   90.00
_cell.angle_beta   90.00
_cell.angle_gamma   90.00
#
_symmetry.space_group_name_H-M   'P 1'
#
loop_
_entity.id
_entity.type
_entity.pdbx_description
1 polymer ?
#
loop_
_entity_poly.entity_id
_entity_poly.type
_entity_poly.pdbx_seq_one_letter_code
_entity_poly.pdbx_strand_id
1 'polypeptide(L)'
;GSNGCFTGKRDPCKFECPICLCYMAPPIIQCKVGRSFCQHCFKLVARCPQCRAPKGYSRNFSLEKIYNMLSFSCEFSVNGCRFVAKRQSLTEHEQFCKYSQRQCPLSITQIVVGKA
;
A
#
# COMPACT_ATOMS: atom_id res chain seq x y z
N GLY A 1 13.40 -2.23 2.25
CA GLY A 1 12.16 -2.74 1.65
C GLY A 1 11.06 -2.60 2.67
N SER A 2 10.24 -1.57 2.56
CA SER A 2 9.06 -1.38 3.39
C SER A 2 7.84 -1.85 2.63
N ASN A 3 7.28 -2.98 3.06
CA ASN A 3 5.97 -3.50 2.62
C ASN A 3 4.84 -2.70 3.32
N GLY A 4 4.89 -1.37 3.24
CA GLY A 4 3.88 -0.50 3.84
C GLY A 4 2.56 -0.60 3.06
N CYS A 5 1.52 -1.14 3.71
CA CYS A 5 0.18 -1.18 3.14
C CYS A 5 -0.44 0.22 3.23
N PHE A 6 -0.55 0.93 2.10
CA PHE A 6 -1.18 2.24 2.04
C PHE A 6 -2.71 2.07 2.07
N THR A 7 -3.31 2.34 3.21
CA THR A 7 -4.77 2.40 3.36
C THR A 7 -5.22 3.85 3.13
N GLY A 8 -5.92 4.09 2.02
CA GLY A 8 -6.47 5.41 1.73
C GLY A 8 -7.70 5.66 2.60
N LYS A 9 -7.61 6.57 3.57
CA LYS A 9 -8.83 7.12 4.18
C LYS A 9 -9.38 8.24 3.30
N ARG A 10 -10.21 7.83 2.33
CA ARG A 10 -11.46 8.47 1.86
C ARG A 10 -11.86 7.79 0.55
N ASP A 11 -13.06 7.20 0.57
CA ASP A 11 -13.77 6.49 -0.50
C ASP A 11 -13.25 5.06 -0.85
N PRO A 12 -14.13 4.04 -0.94
CA PRO A 12 -13.73 2.68 -1.35
C PRO A 12 -13.24 2.73 -2.79
N CYS A 13 -11.93 2.85 -2.95
CA CYS A 13 -11.31 3.07 -4.23
C CYS A 13 -11.32 1.74 -4.99
N LYS A 14 -11.82 1.75 -6.23
CA LYS A 14 -11.72 0.62 -7.18
C LYS A 14 -10.27 0.18 -7.52
N PHE A 15 -9.29 0.73 -6.82
CA PHE A 15 -7.85 0.54 -6.96
C PHE A 15 -7.23 -0.24 -5.80
N GLU A 16 -8.03 -0.76 -4.88
CA GLU A 16 -7.55 -1.60 -3.78
C GLU A 16 -7.39 -3.06 -4.23
N CYS A 17 -6.30 -3.69 -3.81
CA CYS A 17 -6.09 -5.11 -4.03
C CYS A 17 -7.00 -5.92 -3.09
N PRO A 18 -7.81 -6.86 -3.60
CA PRO A 18 -8.72 -7.65 -2.76
C PRO A 18 -7.99 -8.67 -1.86
N ILE A 19 -6.66 -8.75 -1.92
CA ILE A 19 -5.85 -9.66 -1.10
C ILE A 19 -5.24 -8.91 0.08
N CYS A 20 -4.50 -7.82 -0.17
CA CYS A 20 -3.86 -7.05 0.90
C CYS A 20 -4.69 -5.85 1.38
N LEU A 21 -5.78 -5.51 0.70
CA LEU A 21 -6.64 -4.35 0.98
C LEU A 21 -5.90 -3.01 0.97
N CYS A 22 -4.74 -2.96 0.28
CA CYS A 22 -3.98 -1.74 0.02
C CYS A 22 -4.21 -1.29 -1.42
N TYR A 23 -3.87 -0.03 -1.74
CA TYR A 23 -3.76 0.40 -3.14
C TYR A 23 -2.84 -0.52 -3.95
N MET A 24 -3.29 -0.91 -5.14
CA MET A 24 -2.47 -1.68 -6.07
C MET A 24 -1.29 -0.85 -6.55
N ALA A 25 -0.08 -1.27 -6.22
CA ALA A 25 1.15 -0.66 -6.71
C ALA A 25 1.67 -1.39 -7.96
N PRO A 26 2.29 -0.68 -8.92
CA PRO A 26 3.02 -1.29 -10.01
C PRO A 26 4.11 -2.26 -9.51
N PRO A 27 4.32 -3.42 -10.16
CA PRO A 27 3.56 -3.94 -11.30
C PRO A 27 2.15 -4.44 -10.93
N ILE A 28 1.13 -4.01 -11.68
CA ILE A 28 -0.28 -4.42 -11.46
C ILE A 28 -0.61 -5.54 -12.45
N ILE A 29 -0.98 -6.72 -11.93
CA ILE A 29 -1.19 -7.93 -12.74
C ILE A 29 -2.67 -8.23 -12.90
N GLN A 30 -3.04 -8.74 -14.07
CA GLN A 30 -4.40 -9.16 -14.39
C GLN A 30 -4.52 -10.68 -14.53
N CYS A 31 -5.62 -11.22 -13.99
CA CYS A 31 -6.08 -12.55 -14.37
C CYS A 31 -6.60 -12.56 -15.82
N LYS A 32 -6.88 -13.74 -16.39
CA LYS A 32 -7.40 -13.88 -17.77
C LYS A 32 -8.71 -13.13 -18.05
N VAL A 33 -9.52 -12.88 -17.02
CA VAL A 33 -10.80 -12.14 -17.11
C VAL A 33 -10.59 -10.61 -16.96
N GLY A 34 -9.40 -10.17 -16.57
CA GLY A 34 -9.07 -8.74 -16.45
C GLY A 34 -9.16 -8.15 -15.03
N ARG A 35 -9.47 -8.95 -14.00
CA ARG A 35 -9.36 -8.50 -12.58
C ARG A 35 -7.91 -8.22 -12.21
N SER A 36 -7.66 -7.10 -11.54
CA SER A 36 -6.33 -6.59 -11.21
C SER A 36 -5.93 -6.83 -9.76
N PHE A 37 -4.63 -7.06 -9.55
CA PHE A 37 -4.02 -7.39 -8.25
C PHE A 37 -2.60 -6.85 -8.19
N CYS A 38 -2.06 -6.66 -6.97
CA CYS A 38 -0.61 -6.48 -6.78
C CYS A 38 0.14 -7.72 -7.28
N GLN A 39 1.30 -7.53 -7.92
CA GLN A 39 2.12 -8.65 -8.37
C GLN A 39 2.48 -9.62 -7.23
N HIS A 40 2.90 -9.10 -6.07
CA HIS A 40 3.26 -9.93 -4.93
C HIS A 40 2.07 -10.75 -4.42
N CYS A 41 0.91 -10.11 -4.24
CA CYS A 41 -0.30 -10.79 -3.78
C CYS A 41 -0.78 -11.87 -4.76
N PHE A 42 -0.77 -11.57 -6.06
CA PHE A 42 -1.21 -12.52 -7.07
C PHE A 42 -0.26 -13.71 -7.24
N LYS A 43 1.04 -13.52 -6.94
CA LYS A 43 2.01 -14.62 -6.91
C LYS A 43 1.63 -15.69 -5.88
N LEU A 44 1.11 -15.30 -4.72
CA LEU A 44 0.79 -16.20 -3.61
C LEU A 44 -0.46 -17.08 -3.83
N VAL A 45 -1.32 -16.74 -4.79
CA VAL A 45 -2.58 -17.48 -5.05
C VAL A 45 -2.48 -18.33 -6.32
N ALA A 46 -3.06 -19.53 -6.34
CA ALA A 46 -3.00 -20.40 -7.53
C ALA A 46 -3.97 -19.98 -8.65
N ARG A 47 -5.10 -19.35 -8.31
CA ARG A 47 -6.14 -18.89 -9.23
C ARG A 47 -6.65 -17.52 -8.81
N CYS A 48 -7.39 -16.85 -9.69
CA CYS A 48 -8.02 -15.58 -9.36
C CYS A 48 -8.98 -15.74 -8.17
N PRO A 49 -8.80 -15.03 -7.05
CA PRO A 49 -9.68 -15.18 -5.88
C PRO A 49 -11.10 -14.65 -6.12
N GLN A 50 -11.28 -13.75 -7.10
CA GLN A 50 -12.59 -13.15 -7.40
C GLN A 50 -13.41 -13.93 -8.43
N CYS A 51 -12.78 -14.52 -9.45
CA CYS A 51 -13.50 -15.19 -10.54
C CYS A 51 -13.05 -16.64 -10.79
N ARG A 52 -12.11 -17.16 -10.01
CA ARG A 52 -11.55 -18.53 -10.12
C ARG A 52 -10.86 -18.85 -11.45
N ALA A 53 -10.76 -17.89 -12.37
CA ALA A 53 -10.06 -18.04 -13.64
C ALA A 53 -8.56 -18.36 -13.45
N PRO A 54 -7.92 -18.99 -14.45
CA PRO A 54 -6.47 -19.22 -14.44
C PRO A 54 -5.67 -17.93 -14.25
N LYS A 55 -4.45 -18.08 -13.72
CA LYS A 55 -3.51 -16.96 -13.64
C LYS A 55 -3.24 -16.39 -15.03
N GLY A 56 -3.44 -15.09 -15.15
CA GLY A 56 -2.86 -14.30 -16.23
C GLY A 56 -1.56 -13.67 -15.72
N TYR A 57 -0.62 -13.38 -16.62
CA TYR A 57 0.60 -12.64 -16.31
C TYR A 57 0.65 -11.29 -17.06
N SER A 58 -0.49 -10.84 -17.58
CA SER A 58 -0.60 -9.56 -18.26
C SER A 58 -0.55 -8.40 -17.26
N ARG A 59 0.22 -7.36 -17.57
CA ARG A 59 0.29 -6.13 -16.78
C ARG A 59 -0.83 -5.17 -17.19
N ASN A 60 -1.40 -4.48 -16.21
CA ASN A 60 -2.37 -3.41 -16.44
C ASN A 60 -1.66 -2.05 -16.48
N PHE A 61 -1.05 -1.71 -17.61
CA PHE A 61 -0.33 -0.43 -17.80
C PHE A 61 -1.23 0.80 -17.57
N SER A 62 -2.52 0.69 -17.89
CA SER A 62 -3.49 1.77 -17.66
C SER A 62 -3.63 2.08 -16.17
N LEU A 63 -3.79 1.06 -15.32
CA LEU A 63 -3.82 1.26 -13.87
C LEU A 63 -2.47 1.72 -13.32
N GLU A 64 -1.35 1.27 -13.88
CA GLU A 64 -0.03 1.75 -13.47
C GLU A 64 0.16 3.25 -13.80
N LYS A 65 -0.34 3.70 -14.95
CA LYS A 65 -0.35 5.13 -15.31
C LYS A 65 -1.22 5.94 -14.35
N ILE A 66 -2.40 5.42 -14.01
CA ILE A 66 -3.29 6.05 -13.02
C ILE A 66 -2.61 6.14 -11.66
N TYR A 67 -1.99 5.06 -11.19
CA TYR A 67 -1.24 5.04 -9.93
C TYR A 67 -0.19 6.16 -9.86
N ASN A 68 0.54 6.41 -10.94
CA ASN A 68 1.56 7.47 -11.01
C ASN A 68 0.98 8.90 -11.00
N MET A 69 -0.31 9.06 -11.28
CA MET A 69 -1.03 10.34 -11.20
C MET A 69 -1.63 10.57 -9.81
N LEU A 70 -1.74 9.53 -8.98
CA LEU A 70 -2.30 9.64 -7.63
C LEU A 70 -1.30 10.26 -6.66
N SER A 71 -1.86 10.97 -5.68
CA SER A 71 -1.15 11.41 -4.48
C SER A 71 -1.60 10.56 -3.30
N PHE A 72 -0.66 10.22 -2.43
CA PHE A 72 -0.87 9.35 -1.29
C PHE A 72 -0.53 10.10 -0.01
N SER A 73 -1.25 9.79 1.08
CA SER A 73 -0.88 10.25 2.42
C SER A 73 0.25 9.41 2.99
N CYS A 74 1.10 10.04 3.80
CA CYS A 74 2.14 9.37 4.59
C CYS A 74 1.57 8.21 5.41
N GLU A 75 2.30 7.10 5.49
CA GLU A 75 1.93 5.94 6.32
C GLU A 75 1.72 6.34 7.80
N PHE A 76 2.46 7.33 8.29
CA PHE A 76 2.35 7.87 9.64
C PHE A 76 1.24 8.92 9.79
N SER A 77 0.27 8.99 8.87
CA SER A 77 -0.85 9.91 8.98
C SER A 77 -1.71 9.68 10.23
N VAL A 78 -1.81 8.41 10.65
CA VAL A 78 -2.43 8.02 11.92
C VAL A 78 -1.74 8.63 13.14
N ASN A 79 -0.43 8.86 13.05
CA ASN A 79 0.38 9.51 14.09
C ASN A 79 0.35 11.04 13.98
N GLY A 80 -0.39 11.60 13.01
CA GLY A 80 -0.53 13.04 12.82
C GLY A 80 0.23 13.62 11.62
N CYS A 81 0.89 12.79 10.81
CA CYS A 81 1.54 13.29 9.59
C CYS A 81 0.51 13.72 8.55
N ARG A 82 0.56 14.99 8.12
CA ARG A 82 -0.33 15.53 7.07
C ARG A 82 0.32 15.59 5.69
N PHE A 83 1.51 15.02 5.53
CA PHE A 83 2.23 15.03 4.27
C PHE A 83 1.52 14.14 3.24
N VAL A 84 1.25 14.72 2.06
CA VAL A 84 0.60 14.07 0.93
C VAL A 84 1.42 14.37 -0.32
N ALA A 85 1.83 13.34 -1.04
CA ALA A 85 2.65 13.49 -2.24
C ALA A 85 2.53 12.27 -3.16
N LYS A 86 3.13 12.35 -4.36
CA LYS A 86 3.32 11.17 -5.21
C LYS A 86 4.21 10.13 -4.51
N ARG A 87 4.10 8.87 -4.92
CA ARG A 87 4.79 7.74 -4.27
C ARG A 87 6.31 7.92 -4.12
N GLN A 88 6.98 8.51 -5.12
CA GLN A 88 8.44 8.73 -5.07
C GLN A 88 8.81 9.67 -3.90
N SER A 89 8.29 10.89 -3.90
CA SER A 89 8.53 11.87 -2.82
C SER A 89 8.04 11.39 -1.46
N LEU A 90 6.96 10.60 -1.43
CA LEU A 90 6.44 10.03 -0.19
C LEU A 90 7.42 9.00 0.42
N THR A 91 8.08 8.20 -0.41
CA THR A 91 9.08 7.22 0.04
C THR A 91 10.28 7.90 0.70
N GLU A 92 10.72 9.02 0.13
CA GLU A 92 11.80 9.83 0.70
C GLU A 92 11.35 10.47 2.03
N HIS A 93 10.14 11.03 2.07
CA HIS A 93 9.58 11.60 3.28
C HIS A 93 9.46 10.58 4.43
N GLU A 94 8.95 9.38 4.15
CA GLU A 94 8.70 8.35 5.17
C GLU A 94 9.99 7.89 5.89
N GLN A 95 11.14 7.93 5.20
CA GLN A 95 12.44 7.60 5.82
C GLN A 95 12.85 8.55 6.95
N PHE A 96 12.42 9.81 6.87
CA PHE A 96 12.78 10.90 7.79
C PHE A 96 11.55 11.52 8.45
N CYS A 97 10.39 10.85 8.37
CA CYS A 97 9.16 11.40 8.89
C CYS A 97 9.26 11.54 10.41
N LYS A 98 9.04 12.76 10.92
CA LYS A 98 9.05 13.03 12.37
C LYS A 98 8.00 12.21 13.16
N TYR A 99 6.97 11.72 12.48
CA TYR A 99 5.92 10.88 13.04
C TYR A 99 6.21 9.37 12.95
N SER A 100 7.38 8.99 12.42
CA SER A 100 7.81 7.59 12.25
C SER A 100 8.11 6.86 13.56
N GLN A 101 8.26 7.59 14.68
CA GLN A 101 8.64 7.10 16.02
C GLN A 101 9.47 5.80 15.96
N ARG A 102 10.78 5.93 15.79
CA ARG A 102 11.66 4.76 15.86
C ARG A 102 11.61 4.21 17.28
N GLN A 103 11.30 2.92 17.44
CA GLN A 103 11.52 2.24 18.71
C GLN A 103 13.03 2.25 18.99
N CYS A 104 13.41 2.81 20.13
CA CYS A 104 14.79 2.78 20.58
C CYS A 104 15.13 1.32 20.94
N PRO A 105 16.18 0.71 20.37
CA PRO A 105 16.60 -0.64 20.74
C PRO A 105 16.99 -0.79 22.22
N LEU A 106 17.17 0.33 22.92
CA LEU A 106 17.53 0.42 24.34
C LEU A 106 16.35 0.78 25.26
N SER A 107 15.14 1.02 24.73
CA SER A 107 13.97 1.29 25.59
C SER A 107 13.41 -0.01 26.16
N ILE A 108 14.02 -0.50 27.24
CA ILE A 108 13.37 -1.43 28.16
C ILE A 108 12.33 -0.62 28.94
N THR A 109 11.14 -0.38 28.38
CA THR A 109 9.98 -0.04 29.22
C THR A 109 8.65 -0.22 28.48
N GLN A 110 7.71 -0.70 29.27
CA GLN A 110 6.36 -1.15 28.98
C GLN A 110 5.47 -0.07 28.34
N ILE A 111 4.46 -0.55 27.64
CA ILE A 111 3.23 0.17 27.30
C ILE A 111 2.70 0.91 28.53
N VAL A 112 2.69 2.25 28.48
CA VAL A 112 1.61 3.10 29.02
C VAL A 112 1.75 4.49 28.41
N VAL A 113 0.98 4.79 27.35
CA VAL A 113 0.65 6.19 27.02
C VAL A 113 -0.47 6.59 27.98
N GLY A 114 -0.08 6.90 29.22
CA GLY A 114 -0.91 7.67 30.14
C GLY A 114 -0.78 9.14 29.78
N LYS A 115 -1.90 9.74 29.37
CA LYS A 115 -2.04 11.19 29.22
C LYS A 115 -1.87 11.86 30.60
N ALA A 116 -1.13 12.96 30.64
CA ALA A 116 -1.31 14.05 31.59
C ALA A 116 -1.29 15.36 30.79
#